data_AF-A0A8J4YS10-F1
#
_entry.id   AF-A0A8J4YS10-F1
#
_cell.length_a   1.000
_cell.length_b   1.000
_cell.length_c   1.000
_cell.angle_alpha   90.00
_cell.angle_beta   90.00
_cell.angle_gamma   90.00
#
_symmetry.space_group_name_H-M   'P 1'
#
loop_
_entity.id
_entity.type
_entity.pdbx_description
1 polymer ?
#
loop_
_entity_poly.entity_id
_entity_poly.type
_entity_poly.pdbx_seq_one_letter_code
_entity_poly.pdbx_strand_id
1 'polypeptide(L)'
;MLSRVCDLQQEIATFLRQKNLPSADHFSNPQWLARLALLTDITTHLNDLNVKLQGKNILVTDLYSHITAFEVKLRLWEAQLAAGQFMHFPRIAACAPDDVDLNTCVGVVTSLREEFASHFTGVRPLAPASSCSPPPCGRSPCPLQMELVELQCNDELKAKYRTASPLSFFRDLVLPSNKFPNYTEHVKRIVAMFGSSYCCAQLF
;
A
#
# COMPACT_ATOMS: atom_id res chain seq x y z
N MET A 1 10.55 -10.77 -11.23
CA MET A 1 11.45 -10.72 -12.41
C MET A 1 12.85 -10.25 -12.01
N LEU A 2 12.97 -9.10 -11.34
CA LEU A 2 14.26 -8.58 -10.85
C LEU A 2 14.93 -9.51 -9.82
N SER A 3 14.14 -10.15 -8.95
CA SER A 3 14.66 -11.18 -8.02
C SER A 3 15.49 -12.26 -8.73
N ARG A 4 14.98 -12.78 -9.85
CA ARG A 4 15.69 -13.79 -10.67
C ARG A 4 16.96 -13.24 -11.31
N VAL A 5 17.00 -11.94 -11.64
CA VAL A 5 18.20 -11.30 -12.18
C VAL A 5 19.28 -11.18 -11.10
N CYS A 6 18.89 -10.83 -9.87
CA CYS A 6 19.80 -10.84 -8.72
C CYS A 6 20.30 -12.26 -8.40
N ASP A 7 19.41 -13.26 -8.43
CA ASP A 7 19.78 -14.65 -8.13
C ASP A 7 20.74 -15.25 -9.16
N LEU A 8 20.60 -14.86 -10.44
CA LEU A 8 21.41 -15.36 -11.56
C LEU A 8 22.48 -14.36 -12.03
N GLN A 9 22.88 -13.43 -11.17
CA GLN A 9 23.74 -12.31 -11.58
C GLN A 9 25.09 -12.76 -12.14
N GLN A 10 25.66 -13.86 -11.63
CA GLN A 10 26.94 -14.39 -12.09
C GLN A 10 26.82 -15.07 -13.46
N GLU A 11 25.77 -15.86 -13.65
CA GLU A 11 25.45 -16.56 -14.89
C GLU A 11 25.12 -15.57 -16.00
N ILE A 12 24.33 -14.53 -15.69
CA ILE A 12 24.01 -13.45 -16.62
C ILE A 12 25.29 -12.69 -17.00
N ALA A 13 26.12 -12.31 -16.03
CA ALA A 13 27.41 -11.67 -16.31
C ALA A 13 28.28 -12.52 -17.23
N THR A 14 28.36 -13.83 -16.97
CA THR A 14 29.16 -14.78 -17.75
C THR A 14 28.65 -14.89 -19.18
N PHE A 15 27.34 -15.03 -19.35
CA PHE A 15 26.69 -15.08 -20.66
C PHE A 15 26.91 -13.78 -21.46
N LEU A 16 26.78 -12.61 -20.81
CA LEU A 16 26.99 -11.32 -21.46
C LEU A 16 28.45 -11.13 -21.90
N ARG A 17 29.43 -11.58 -21.10
CA ARG A 17 30.86 -11.58 -21.49
C ARG A 17 31.10 -12.49 -22.69
N GLN A 18 30.53 -13.69 -22.71
CA GLN A 18 30.64 -14.61 -23.85
C GLN A 18 30.06 -14.00 -25.15
N LYS A 19 29.07 -13.11 -25.03
CA LYS A 19 28.47 -12.39 -26.16
C LYS A 19 29.17 -11.07 -26.50
N ASN A 20 30.28 -10.73 -25.83
CA ASN A 20 30.99 -9.46 -25.98
C ASN A 20 30.08 -8.23 -25.80
N LEU A 21 29.10 -8.31 -24.89
CA LEU A 21 28.19 -7.21 -24.62
C LEU A 21 28.74 -6.30 -23.52
N PRO A 22 28.75 -4.96 -23.72
CA PRO A 22 29.26 -4.01 -22.72
C PRO A 22 28.41 -4.00 -21.44
N SER A 23 27.19 -4.54 -21.48
CA SER A 23 26.34 -4.71 -20.30
C SER A 23 26.95 -5.62 -19.24
N ALA A 24 27.91 -6.50 -19.59
CA ALA A 24 28.61 -7.35 -18.65
C ALA A 24 29.39 -6.58 -17.56
N ASP A 25 29.88 -5.38 -17.89
CA ASP A 25 30.68 -4.57 -16.98
C ASP A 25 29.85 -4.03 -15.80
N HIS A 26 28.54 -3.87 -16.00
CA HIS A 26 27.61 -3.44 -14.95
C HIS A 26 27.55 -4.44 -13.78
N PHE A 27 27.65 -5.74 -14.07
CA PHE A 27 27.66 -6.79 -13.05
C PHE A 27 29.01 -6.91 -12.32
N SER A 28 30.01 -6.14 -12.74
CA SER A 28 31.29 -5.99 -12.02
C SER A 28 31.34 -4.69 -11.21
N ASN A 29 30.33 -3.82 -11.36
CA ASN A 29 30.24 -2.53 -10.68
C ASN A 29 29.40 -2.63 -9.40
N PRO A 30 29.99 -2.47 -8.19
CA PRO A 30 29.27 -2.58 -6.92
C PRO A 30 28.16 -1.54 -6.76
N GLN A 31 28.34 -0.31 -7.28
CA GLN A 31 27.33 0.74 -7.25
C GLN A 31 26.11 0.36 -8.09
N TRP A 32 26.32 -0.30 -9.23
CA TRP A 32 25.23 -0.76 -10.08
C TRP A 32 24.47 -1.93 -9.43
N LEU A 33 25.20 -2.90 -8.85
CA LEU A 33 24.61 -4.03 -8.12
C LEU A 33 23.77 -3.56 -6.92
N ALA A 34 24.23 -2.55 -6.19
CA ALA A 34 23.48 -1.95 -5.09
C ALA A 34 22.16 -1.32 -5.57
N ARG A 35 22.16 -0.62 -6.72
CA ARG A 35 20.95 -0.05 -7.32
C ARG A 35 19.99 -1.14 -7.79
N LEU A 36 20.50 -2.22 -8.39
CA LEU A 36 19.69 -3.37 -8.78
C LEU A 36 19.07 -4.06 -7.56
N ALA A 37 19.83 -4.22 -6.48
CA ALA A 37 19.37 -4.78 -5.22
C ALA A 37 18.26 -3.92 -4.60
N LEU A 38 18.46 -2.59 -4.53
CA LEU A 38 17.44 -1.64 -4.07
C LEU A 38 16.16 -1.74 -4.89
N LEU A 39 16.26 -1.74 -6.23
CA LEU A 39 15.11 -1.87 -7.11
C LEU A 39 14.37 -3.19 -6.88
N THR A 40 15.09 -4.27 -6.61
CA THR A 40 14.50 -5.57 -6.31
C THR A 40 13.73 -5.55 -4.98
N ASP A 41 14.30 -4.95 -3.95
CA ASP A 41 13.63 -4.81 -2.65
C ASP A 41 12.39 -3.90 -2.75
N ILE A 42 12.54 -2.72 -3.39
CA ILE A 42 11.42 -1.77 -3.62
C ILE A 42 10.29 -2.43 -4.42
N THR A 43 10.60 -3.13 -5.50
CA THR A 43 9.58 -3.78 -6.33
C THR A 43 8.87 -4.91 -5.59
N THR A 44 9.56 -5.59 -4.66
CA THR A 44 8.93 -6.57 -3.77
C THR A 44 7.93 -5.87 -2.84
N HIS A 45 8.32 -4.77 -2.20
CA HIS A 45 7.42 -3.97 -1.35
C HIS A 45 6.21 -3.41 -2.11
N LEU A 46 6.42 -2.92 -3.34
CA LEU A 46 5.34 -2.45 -4.22
C LEU A 46 4.41 -3.59 -4.64
N ASN A 47 4.94 -4.77 -4.90
CA ASN A 47 4.12 -5.94 -5.20
C ASN A 47 3.26 -6.35 -4.00
N ASP A 48 3.82 -6.33 -2.79
CA ASP A 48 3.06 -6.60 -1.56
C ASP A 48 1.95 -5.57 -1.32
N LEU A 49 2.21 -4.29 -1.60
CA LEU A 49 1.18 -3.27 -1.60
C LEU A 49 0.12 -3.59 -2.67
N ASN A 50 0.54 -3.88 -3.90
CA ASN A 50 -0.37 -4.15 -4.99
C ASN A 50 -1.31 -5.34 -4.70
N VAL A 51 -0.80 -6.42 -4.10
CA VAL A 51 -1.63 -7.55 -3.65
C VAL A 51 -2.66 -7.09 -2.61
N LYS A 52 -2.27 -6.22 -1.67
CA LYS A 52 -3.19 -5.63 -0.68
C LYS A 52 -4.20 -4.66 -1.30
N LEU A 53 -3.88 -3.99 -2.41
CA LEU A 53 -4.83 -3.12 -3.10
C LEU A 53 -5.79 -3.91 -4.00
N GLN A 54 -5.38 -5.08 -4.47
CA GLN A 54 -6.15 -5.95 -5.38
C GLN A 54 -6.93 -7.06 -4.65
N GLY A 55 -6.88 -7.12 -3.33
CA GLY A 55 -7.59 -8.15 -2.57
C GLY A 55 -9.11 -8.09 -2.77
N LYS A 56 -9.75 -9.26 -2.72
CA LYS A 56 -11.22 -9.35 -2.75
C LYS A 56 -11.79 -8.74 -1.47
N ASN A 57 -12.94 -8.06 -1.58
CA ASN A 57 -13.66 -7.48 -0.45
C ASN A 57 -12.89 -6.38 0.31
N ILE A 58 -12.20 -5.49 -0.42
CA ILE A 58 -11.50 -4.35 0.18
C ILE A 58 -12.30 -3.07 -0.07
N LEU A 59 -12.58 -2.33 1.01
CA LEU A 59 -13.27 -1.03 0.93
C LEU A 59 -12.28 0.08 0.56
N VAL A 60 -12.80 1.21 0.07
CA VAL A 60 -12.00 2.43 -0.15
C VAL A 60 -11.26 2.87 1.12
N THR A 61 -11.88 2.64 2.28
CA THR A 61 -11.31 2.93 3.60
C THR A 61 -10.05 2.10 3.86
N ASP A 62 -10.09 0.82 3.48
CA ASP A 62 -8.97 -0.10 3.63
C ASP A 62 -7.86 0.25 2.64
N LEU A 63 -8.20 0.59 1.39
CA LEU A 63 -7.22 1.07 0.41
C LEU A 63 -6.51 2.33 0.86
N TYR A 64 -7.26 3.31 1.37
CA TYR A 64 -6.70 4.52 1.94
C TYR A 64 -5.73 4.17 3.07
N SER A 65 -6.12 3.28 3.99
CA SER A 65 -5.25 2.83 5.08
C SER A 65 -3.95 2.18 4.56
N HIS A 66 -4.02 1.36 3.51
CA HIS A 66 -2.87 0.71 2.90
C HIS A 66 -1.94 1.70 2.19
N ILE A 67 -2.50 2.66 1.44
CA ILE A 67 -1.75 3.72 0.76
C ILE A 67 -1.05 4.61 1.80
N THR A 68 -1.78 5.09 2.82
CA THR A 68 -1.19 5.95 3.87
C THR A 68 -0.13 5.21 4.67
N ALA A 69 -0.36 3.94 5.02
CA ALA A 69 0.66 3.14 5.69
C ALA A 69 1.91 2.97 4.82
N PHE A 70 1.76 2.82 3.51
CA PHE A 70 2.88 2.72 2.58
C PHE A 70 3.65 4.04 2.45
N GLU A 71 2.97 5.18 2.39
CA GLU A 71 3.61 6.51 2.43
C GLU A 71 4.49 6.69 3.68
N VAL A 72 3.99 6.26 4.84
CA VAL A 72 4.75 6.30 6.10
C VAL A 72 5.96 5.35 6.05
N LYS A 73 5.80 4.15 5.47
CA LYS A 73 6.91 3.21 5.26
C LYS A 73 7.98 3.77 4.35
N LEU A 74 7.62 4.44 3.26
CA LEU A 74 8.60 5.08 2.36
C LEU A 74 9.47 6.11 3.09
N ARG A 75 8.87 6.93 3.97
CA ARG A 75 9.63 7.87 4.83
C ARG A 75 10.54 7.15 5.82
N LEU A 76 10.05 6.07 6.43
CA LEU A 76 10.85 5.27 7.35
C LEU A 76 12.05 4.64 6.64
N TRP A 77 11.84 4.06 5.47
CA TRP A 77 12.87 3.44 4.66
C TRP A 77 13.92 4.44 4.16
N GLU A 78 13.50 5.64 3.75
CA GLU A 78 14.40 6.75 3.42
C GLU A 78 15.34 7.08 4.59
N ALA A 79 14.79 7.23 5.80
CA ALA A 79 15.58 7.51 7.00
C ALA A 79 16.51 6.35 7.39
N GLN A 80 16.04 5.11 7.25
CA GLN A 80 16.82 3.91 7.55
C GLN A 80 17.99 3.73 6.58
N LEU A 81 17.77 3.95 5.27
CA LEU A 81 18.84 3.90 4.28
C LEU A 81 19.89 4.99 4.54
N ALA A 82 19.47 6.21 4.89
CA ALA A 82 20.38 7.29 5.26
C ALA A 82 21.20 6.96 6.52
N ALA A 83 20.64 6.16 7.43
CA ALA A 83 21.32 5.67 8.63
C ALA A 83 22.11 4.36 8.42
N GLY A 84 22.20 3.85 7.18
CA GLY A 84 22.87 2.58 6.88
C GLY A 84 22.18 1.34 7.46
N GLN A 85 20.87 1.40 7.70
CA GLN A 85 20.07 0.30 8.24
C GLN A 85 19.34 -0.45 7.13
N PHE A 86 19.65 -1.74 6.96
CA PHE A 86 19.15 -2.54 5.84
C PHE A 86 18.12 -3.61 6.21
N MET A 87 17.50 -3.51 7.40
CA MET A 87 16.54 -4.52 7.90
C MET A 87 15.38 -4.81 6.94
N HIS A 88 14.96 -3.82 6.15
CA HIS A 88 13.89 -3.97 5.15
C HIS A 88 14.42 -4.03 3.70
N PHE A 89 15.73 -4.10 3.54
CA PHE A 89 16.44 -4.16 2.27
C PHE A 89 17.43 -5.34 2.26
N PRO A 90 16.93 -6.59 2.31
CA PRO A 90 17.78 -7.77 2.44
C PRO A 90 18.72 -7.95 1.25
N ARG A 91 18.33 -7.50 0.04
CA ARG A 91 19.21 -7.58 -1.14
C ARG A 91 20.32 -6.55 -1.06
N ILE A 92 20.02 -5.33 -0.60
CA ILE A 92 21.08 -4.33 -0.35
C ILE A 92 22.01 -4.84 0.74
N ALA A 93 21.49 -5.38 1.85
CA ALA A 93 22.30 -5.91 2.93
C ALA A 93 23.27 -7.01 2.45
N ALA A 94 22.84 -7.85 1.51
CA ALA A 94 23.67 -8.90 0.93
C ALA A 94 24.70 -8.37 -0.08
N CYS A 95 24.44 -7.23 -0.71
CA CYS A 95 25.31 -6.62 -1.71
C CYS A 95 26.24 -5.54 -1.16
N ALA A 96 25.89 -4.89 -0.04
CA ALA A 96 26.53 -3.69 0.48
C ALA A 96 27.99 -3.94 0.85
N PRO A 97 28.94 -3.52 -0.01
CA PRO A 97 30.34 -3.36 0.37
C PRO A 97 30.46 -2.05 1.19
N ASP A 98 31.52 -1.91 1.98
CA ASP A 98 31.79 -0.68 2.75
C ASP A 98 31.91 0.60 1.89
N ASP A 99 31.97 0.47 0.56
CA ASP A 99 32.32 1.52 -0.40
C ASP A 99 31.16 1.95 -1.33
N VAL A 100 29.93 1.46 -1.11
CA VAL A 100 28.77 1.87 -1.92
C VAL A 100 28.20 3.20 -1.44
N ASP A 101 28.06 4.16 -2.37
CA ASP A 101 27.38 5.42 -2.08
C ASP A 101 25.87 5.20 -1.94
N LEU A 102 25.41 5.21 -0.68
CA LEU A 102 24.01 5.06 -0.32
C LEU A 102 23.18 6.33 -0.62
N ASN A 103 23.79 7.50 -0.84
CA ASN A 103 23.04 8.72 -1.12
C ASN A 103 22.23 8.59 -2.41
N THR A 104 22.79 7.90 -3.41
CA THR A 104 22.07 7.56 -4.64
C THR A 104 20.84 6.69 -4.35
N CYS A 105 20.94 5.73 -3.42
CA CYS A 105 19.84 4.85 -3.04
C CYS A 105 18.75 5.60 -2.27
N VAL A 106 19.15 6.47 -1.33
CA VAL A 106 18.24 7.37 -0.61
C VAL A 106 17.48 8.25 -1.60
N GLY A 107 18.19 8.87 -2.55
CA GLY A 107 17.57 9.71 -3.58
C GLY A 107 16.50 8.99 -4.40
N VAL A 108 16.72 7.73 -4.77
CA VAL A 108 15.70 6.91 -5.46
C VAL A 108 14.45 6.72 -4.60
N VAL A 109 14.60 6.44 -3.30
CA VAL A 109 13.45 6.30 -2.39
C VAL A 109 12.75 7.63 -2.16
N THR A 110 13.48 8.74 -2.06
CA THR A 110 12.91 10.10 -1.96
C THR A 110 12.06 10.42 -3.19
N SER A 111 12.57 10.18 -4.40
CA SER A 111 11.80 10.38 -5.63
C SER A 111 10.57 9.47 -5.69
N LEU A 112 10.70 8.19 -5.33
CA LEU A 112 9.56 7.27 -5.26
C LEU A 112 8.49 7.77 -4.30
N ARG A 113 8.88 8.26 -3.12
CA ARG A 113 7.97 8.82 -2.11
C ARG A 113 7.22 10.02 -2.65
N GLU A 114 7.90 10.92 -3.35
CA GLU A 114 7.29 12.13 -3.92
C GLU A 114 6.31 11.79 -5.03
N GLU A 115 6.70 10.91 -5.96
CA GLU A 115 5.81 10.42 -7.02
C GLU A 115 4.62 9.66 -6.44
N PHE A 116 4.83 8.81 -5.44
CA PHE A 116 3.75 8.09 -4.77
C PHE A 116 2.77 9.06 -4.09
N ALA A 117 3.29 10.05 -3.35
CA ALA A 117 2.48 11.06 -2.71
C ALA A 117 1.69 11.91 -3.73
N SER A 118 2.32 12.25 -4.85
CA SER A 118 1.72 13.00 -5.97
C SER A 118 0.58 12.19 -6.61
N HIS A 119 0.83 10.92 -6.93
CA HIS A 119 -0.12 10.02 -7.57
C HIS A 119 -1.38 9.78 -6.72
N PHE A 120 -1.24 9.66 -5.40
CA PHE A 120 -2.35 9.40 -4.50
C PHE A 120 -2.97 10.65 -3.85
N THR A 121 -2.60 11.85 -4.29
CA THR A 121 -3.20 13.12 -3.80
C THR A 121 -4.73 13.14 -3.88
N GLY A 122 -5.30 12.63 -4.99
CA GLY A 122 -6.75 12.60 -5.23
C GLY A 122 -7.54 11.63 -4.34
N VAL A 123 -6.87 10.72 -3.62
CA VAL A 123 -7.50 9.72 -2.74
C VAL A 123 -7.60 10.23 -1.30
N ARG A 124 -6.90 11.32 -0.97
CA ARG A 124 -6.87 11.95 0.37
C ARG A 124 -8.16 12.67 0.79
N PRO A 125 -8.96 13.29 -0.09
CA PRO A 125 -10.24 13.92 0.29
C PRO A 125 -11.29 12.95 0.82
N LEU A 126 -11.13 11.65 0.57
CA LEU A 126 -12.05 10.60 1.06
C LEU A 126 -11.81 10.27 2.54
N ALA A 127 -10.68 10.71 3.11
CA ALA A 127 -10.23 10.39 4.46
C ALA A 127 -11.22 10.73 5.60
N PRO A 128 -11.87 11.93 5.66
CA PRO A 128 -12.76 12.26 6.77
C PRO A 128 -14.10 11.51 6.72
N ALA A 129 -14.47 10.97 5.56
CA ALA A 129 -15.67 10.15 5.36
C ALA A 129 -15.38 8.63 5.41
N SER A 130 -14.11 8.24 5.49
CA SER A 130 -13.63 6.86 5.36
C SER A 130 -13.30 6.18 6.69
N SER A 131 -13.52 6.85 7.82
CA SER A 131 -13.52 6.14 9.09
C SER A 131 -14.71 5.19 9.10
N CYS A 132 -14.47 3.92 8.79
CA CYS A 132 -15.45 2.85 8.94
C CYS A 132 -15.88 2.64 10.41
N SER A 133 -15.25 3.36 11.35
CA SER A 133 -15.80 3.63 12.67
C SER A 133 -16.69 4.87 12.62
N PRO A 134 -17.93 4.82 13.14
CA PRO A 134 -18.84 5.96 13.14
C PRO A 134 -18.11 7.21 13.68
N PRO A 135 -18.04 8.32 12.90
CA PRO A 135 -17.29 9.50 13.31
C PRO A 135 -17.77 9.99 14.69
N PRO A 136 -16.92 10.64 15.51
CA PRO A 136 -17.39 11.29 16.72
C PRO A 136 -18.55 12.20 16.34
N CYS A 137 -19.72 12.01 16.96
CA CYS A 137 -21.02 12.50 16.46
C CYS A 137 -21.03 13.99 16.08
N GLY A 138 -20.16 14.80 16.67
CA GLY A 138 -20.03 16.24 16.39
C GLY A 138 -19.47 16.63 15.01
N ARG A 139 -18.97 15.69 14.18
CA ARG A 139 -18.43 16.01 12.83
C ARG A 139 -19.23 15.45 11.65
N SER A 140 -20.33 14.73 11.90
CA SER A 140 -21.15 14.11 10.86
C SER A 140 -22.28 15.03 10.39
N PRO A 141 -22.79 14.88 9.15
CA PRO A 141 -24.02 15.54 8.72
C PRO A 141 -25.17 15.29 9.70
N CYS A 142 -25.95 16.33 10.02
CA CYS A 142 -27.07 16.28 10.97
C CYS A 142 -27.98 15.03 10.85
N PRO A 143 -28.35 14.56 9.64
CA PRO A 143 -29.20 13.37 9.46
C PRO A 143 -28.57 12.05 9.93
N LEU A 144 -27.23 11.98 10.00
CA LEU A 144 -26.50 10.77 10.39
C LEU A 144 -26.24 10.69 11.90
N GLN A 145 -26.28 11.82 12.60
CA GLN A 145 -25.79 11.89 13.99
C GLN A 145 -26.58 10.98 14.93
N MET A 146 -27.91 10.97 14.82
CA MET A 146 -28.78 10.16 15.70
C MET A 146 -28.59 8.65 15.46
N GLU A 147 -28.56 8.22 14.19
CA GLU A 147 -28.32 6.82 13.85
C GLU A 147 -26.91 6.35 14.24
N LEU A 148 -25.90 7.22 14.12
CA LEU A 148 -24.54 6.92 14.57
C LEU A 148 -24.48 6.72 16.08
N VAL A 149 -25.20 7.53 16.87
CA VAL A 149 -25.31 7.35 18.33
C VAL A 149 -25.92 6.00 18.66
N GLU A 150 -27.04 5.65 18.03
CA GLU A 150 -27.72 4.36 18.28
C GLU A 150 -26.85 3.16 17.88
N LEU A 151 -26.18 3.23 16.74
CA LEU A 151 -25.28 2.19 16.26
C LEU A 151 -24.03 2.06 17.14
N GLN A 152 -23.49 3.19 17.62
CA GLN A 152 -22.41 3.21 18.60
C GLN A 152 -22.86 2.71 19.98
N CYS A 153 -24.10 2.89 20.40
CA CYS A 153 -24.58 2.41 21.70
C CYS A 153 -25.04 0.95 21.68
N ASN A 154 -25.13 0.33 20.50
CA ASN A 154 -25.53 -1.06 20.37
C ASN A 154 -24.33 -2.02 20.51
N ASP A 155 -24.21 -2.64 21.68
CA ASP A 155 -23.09 -3.54 22.00
C ASP A 155 -23.07 -4.82 21.15
N GLU A 156 -24.24 -5.31 20.70
CA GLU A 156 -24.32 -6.48 19.82
C GLU A 156 -23.78 -6.17 18.42
N LEU A 157 -24.14 -5.01 17.86
CA LEU A 157 -23.62 -4.55 16.57
C LEU A 157 -22.11 -4.27 16.66
N LYS A 158 -21.64 -3.65 17.74
CA LYS A 158 -20.20 -3.46 18.00
C LYS A 158 -19.45 -4.78 18.08
N ALA A 159 -19.98 -5.76 18.78
CA ALA A 159 -19.36 -7.08 18.90
C ALA A 159 -19.27 -7.74 17.52
N LYS A 160 -20.36 -7.72 16.74
CA LYS A 160 -20.40 -8.25 15.38
C LYS A 160 -19.43 -7.54 14.43
N TYR A 161 -19.33 -6.21 14.52
CA TYR A 161 -18.37 -5.43 13.72
C TYR A 161 -16.91 -5.82 14.02
N ARG A 162 -16.59 -6.14 15.27
CA ARG A 162 -15.23 -6.58 15.65
C ARG A 162 -14.89 -7.99 15.18
N THR A 163 -15.89 -8.86 15.04
CA THR A 163 -15.69 -10.27 14.66
C THR A 163 -15.82 -10.53 13.17
N ALA A 164 -16.58 -9.70 12.45
CA ALA A 164 -16.88 -9.87 11.03
C ALA A 164 -16.02 -8.93 10.16
N SER A 165 -15.82 -9.26 8.88
CA SER A 165 -15.21 -8.30 7.95
C SER A 165 -16.14 -7.10 7.74
N PRO A 166 -15.63 -5.87 7.54
CA PRO A 166 -16.46 -4.69 7.34
C PRO A 166 -17.55 -4.87 6.28
N LEU A 167 -17.22 -5.49 5.14
CA LEU A 167 -18.19 -5.77 4.08
C LEU A 167 -19.26 -6.78 4.48
N SER A 168 -18.91 -7.85 5.20
CA SER A 168 -19.91 -8.82 5.69
C SER A 168 -20.84 -8.19 6.72
N PHE A 169 -20.31 -7.36 7.61
CA PHE A 169 -21.11 -6.59 8.57
C PHE A 169 -22.11 -5.67 7.84
N PHE A 170 -21.67 -4.92 6.84
CA PHE A 170 -22.58 -4.05 6.09
C PHE A 170 -23.62 -4.84 5.30
N ARG A 171 -23.21 -5.92 4.61
CA ARG A 171 -24.10 -6.76 3.80
C ARG A 171 -25.15 -7.49 4.63
N ASP A 172 -24.74 -8.12 5.72
CA ASP A 172 -25.56 -9.09 6.43
C ASP A 172 -26.37 -8.45 7.56
N LEU A 173 -25.98 -7.25 8.01
CA LEU A 173 -26.53 -6.66 9.24
C LEU A 173 -27.02 -5.22 9.10
N VAL A 174 -26.38 -4.39 8.27
CA VAL A 174 -26.75 -2.97 8.13
C VAL A 174 -27.72 -2.76 6.98
N LEU A 175 -27.38 -3.25 5.78
CA LEU A 175 -28.19 -3.06 4.57
C LEU A 175 -29.63 -3.64 4.68
N PRO A 176 -29.87 -4.81 5.30
CA PRO A 176 -31.22 -5.37 5.40
C PRO A 176 -32.08 -4.77 6.53
N SER A 177 -31.45 -4.09 7.50
CA SER A 177 -32.08 -3.82 8.81
C SER A 177 -33.15 -2.73 8.78
N ASN A 178 -33.13 -1.82 7.78
CA ASN A 178 -33.96 -0.60 7.70
C ASN A 178 -33.99 0.29 8.97
N LYS A 179 -33.29 -0.10 10.04
CA LYS A 179 -33.19 0.62 11.32
C LYS A 179 -32.32 1.87 11.22
N PHE A 180 -31.40 1.91 10.26
CA PHE A 180 -30.44 3.01 10.09
C PHE A 180 -30.42 3.49 8.62
N PRO A 181 -31.50 4.09 8.11
CA PRO A 181 -31.63 4.43 6.69
C PRO A 181 -30.59 5.45 6.20
N ASN A 182 -30.26 6.48 6.99
CA ASN A 182 -29.26 7.48 6.59
C ASN A 182 -27.86 6.88 6.57
N TYR A 183 -27.52 6.08 7.59
CA TYR A 183 -26.24 5.38 7.68
C TYR A 183 -26.11 4.33 6.58
N THR A 184 -27.19 3.61 6.29
CA THR A 184 -27.27 2.65 5.17
C THR A 184 -26.96 3.34 3.84
N GLU A 185 -27.54 4.50 3.58
CA GLU A 185 -27.28 5.27 2.36
C GLU A 185 -25.84 5.78 2.28
N HIS A 186 -25.27 6.20 3.42
CA HIS A 186 -23.86 6.59 3.51
C HIS A 186 -22.91 5.41 3.23
N VAL A 187 -23.17 4.25 3.83
CA VAL A 187 -22.41 3.01 3.59
C VAL A 187 -22.52 2.57 2.14
N LYS A 188 -23.70 2.63 1.52
CA LYS A 188 -23.88 2.32 0.09
C LYS A 188 -22.97 3.18 -0.78
N ARG A 189 -22.81 4.47 -0.48
CA ARG A 189 -21.88 5.35 -1.22
C ARG A 189 -20.42 4.92 -1.03
N ILE A 190 -20.02 4.54 0.18
CA ILE A 190 -18.66 4.06 0.46
C ILE A 190 -18.37 2.74 -0.27
N VAL A 191 -19.32 1.80 -0.25
CA VAL A 191 -19.20 0.50 -0.94
C VAL A 191 -19.24 0.67 -2.46
N ALA A 192 -20.03 1.61 -2.97
CA ALA A 192 -20.14 1.90 -4.41
C ALA A 192 -18.95 2.69 -4.97
N MET A 193 -18.18 3.37 -4.11
CA MET A 193 -16.89 3.91 -4.51
C MET A 193 -15.95 2.71 -4.73
N PHE A 194 -15.84 2.24 -5.97
CA PHE A 194 -14.93 1.15 -6.28
C PHE A 194 -13.49 1.59 -6.03
N GLY A 195 -12.78 0.76 -5.28
CA GLY A 195 -11.44 1.05 -4.83
C GLY A 195 -10.33 0.95 -5.88
N SER A 196 -10.58 0.27 -6.99
CA SER A 196 -9.59 0.15 -8.07
C SER A 196 -10.26 0.13 -9.44
N SER A 197 -9.55 0.64 -10.44
CA SER A 197 -9.89 0.48 -11.87
C SER A 197 -9.95 -0.99 -12.30
N TYR A 198 -9.35 -1.90 -11.54
CA TYR A 198 -9.35 -3.34 -11.81
C TYR A 198 -10.72 -3.99 -11.55
N CYS A 199 -11.47 -3.53 -10.55
CA CYS A 199 -12.86 -3.95 -10.36
C CYS A 199 -13.75 -3.51 -11.54
N CYS A 200 -13.47 -2.33 -12.13
CA CYS A 200 -14.15 -1.90 -13.35
C CYS A 200 -13.79 -2.80 -14.54
N ALA A 201 -12.53 -3.23 -14.67
CA ALA A 201 -12.07 -4.07 -15.77
C ALA A 201 -12.56 -5.54 -15.70
N GLN A 202 -12.96 -6.04 -14.53
CA GLN A 202 -13.56 -7.38 -14.39
C GLN A 202 -15.07 -7.41 -14.62
N LEU A 203 -15.70 -6.24 -14.79
CA LEU A 203 -17.13 -6.08 -15.03
C LEU A 203 -17.48 -5.82 -16.51
N PHE A 204 -16.49 -5.76 -17.40
CA PHE A 204 -16.64 -5.63 -18.86
C PHE A 204 -15.92 -6.74 -19.61
#